data_AF-A0A7X9PHK6-F1
#
_entry.id   AF-A0A7X9PHK6-F1
#
_cell.length_a   1.000
_cell.length_b   1.000
_cell.length_c   1.000
_cell.angle_alpha   90.00
_cell.angle_beta   90.00
_cell.angle_gamma   90.00
#
_symmetry.space_group_name_H-M   'P 1'
#
loop_
_entity.id
_entity.type
_entity.pdbx_description
1 polymer ?
#
loop_
_entity_poly.entity_id
_entity_poly.type
_entity_poly.pdbx_seq_one_letter_code
_entity_poly.pdbx_strand_id
1 'polypeptide(L)'
;MKAAERINTVINLECPDRVPLAPLLDHWAATYTGITNAELMSDPDKRFNAVLKTAIDFKWDMSFLAETVNTTLLKLGVPARLKLPGIDLPERSEHQFDEKEVMTEEDFDVLESDGLIALFSKLIPRIYPEMTVESAMTDFARASTEITDQAAWLRENGIEPAVGFVIAGPSFEYFCFARSINVALTDLRRRPEKLKIAGKRFCQDMLDLAIASSGQNNISRV
;
A
#
# COMPACT_ATOMS: atom_id res chain seq x y z
N MET A 1 -16.29 -24.58 6.81
CA MET A 1 -15.87 -23.41 7.61
C MET A 1 -16.16 -22.13 6.85
N LYS A 2 -16.47 -21.03 7.54
CA LYS A 2 -16.49 -19.68 6.90
C LYS A 2 -15.06 -19.21 6.64
N ALA A 3 -14.86 -18.21 5.78
CA ALA A 3 -13.53 -17.67 5.48
C ALA A 3 -12.77 -17.26 6.75
N ALA A 4 -13.38 -16.43 7.61
CA ALA A 4 -12.81 -16.01 8.89
C ALA A 4 -12.33 -17.18 9.76
N GLU A 5 -13.18 -18.20 9.91
CA GLU A 5 -12.89 -19.40 10.69
C GLU A 5 -11.69 -20.15 10.09
N ARG A 6 -11.69 -20.36 8.78
CA ARG A 6 -10.61 -21.03 8.04
C ARG A 6 -9.28 -20.31 8.22
N ILE A 7 -9.28 -18.98 8.10
CA ILE A 7 -8.09 -18.14 8.26
C ILE A 7 -7.56 -18.24 9.69
N ASN A 8 -8.43 -18.12 10.69
CA ASN A 8 -8.04 -18.20 12.10
C ASN A 8 -7.48 -19.59 12.46
N THR A 9 -8.06 -20.67 11.96
CA THR A 9 -7.53 -22.03 12.13
C THR A 9 -6.10 -22.15 11.60
N VAL A 10 -5.82 -21.62 10.40
CA VAL A 10 -4.45 -21.64 9.84
C VAL A 10 -3.49 -20.77 10.66
N ILE A 11 -3.91 -19.58 11.11
CA ILE A 11 -3.09 -18.71 11.97
C ILE A 11 -2.72 -19.42 13.27
N ASN A 12 -3.63 -20.21 13.83
CA ASN A 12 -3.41 -21.00 15.04
C ASN A 12 -2.62 -22.30 14.80
N LEU A 13 -2.10 -22.52 13.59
CA LEU A 13 -1.35 -23.72 13.18
C LEU A 13 -2.18 -25.02 13.28
N GLU A 14 -3.49 -24.91 13.12
CA GLU A 14 -4.42 -26.04 13.09
C GLU A 14 -4.76 -26.44 11.64
N CYS A 15 -5.45 -27.58 11.47
CA CYS A 15 -5.85 -28.08 10.14
C CYS A 15 -7.24 -27.53 9.74
N PRO A 16 -7.35 -26.67 8.70
CA PRO A 16 -8.64 -26.23 8.18
C PRO A 16 -9.31 -27.30 7.31
N ASP A 17 -10.54 -27.03 6.88
CA ASP A 17 -11.29 -27.85 5.91
C ASP A 17 -10.68 -27.83 4.49
N ARG A 18 -9.95 -26.76 4.15
CA ARG A 18 -9.07 -26.63 2.97
C ARG A 18 -8.07 -25.50 3.18
N VAL A 19 -7.01 -25.46 2.36
CA VAL A 19 -6.08 -24.33 2.31
C VAL A 19 -6.86 -23.05 1.91
N PRO A 20 -6.75 -21.93 2.66
CA PRO A 20 -7.38 -20.67 2.30
C PRO A 20 -6.71 -20.05 1.06
N LEU A 21 -7.50 -19.36 0.25
CA LEU A 21 -7.05 -18.68 -0.97
C LEU A 21 -7.08 -17.16 -0.75
N ALA A 22 -5.91 -16.52 -0.77
CA ALA A 22 -5.74 -15.11 -0.42
C ALA A 22 -4.69 -14.41 -1.31
N PRO A 23 -4.89 -14.36 -2.65
CA PRO A 23 -3.90 -13.75 -3.53
C PRO A 23 -3.91 -12.21 -3.43
N LEU A 24 -2.74 -11.62 -3.63
CA LEU A 24 -2.55 -10.18 -3.84
C LEU A 24 -2.46 -9.93 -5.34
N LEU A 25 -3.54 -9.48 -5.98
CA LEU A 25 -3.66 -9.57 -7.44
C LEU A 25 -4.67 -8.58 -8.04
N ASP A 26 -4.30 -7.30 -8.07
CA ASP A 26 -5.22 -6.24 -8.50
C ASP A 26 -5.23 -6.02 -10.03
N HIS A 27 -4.06 -5.87 -10.67
CA HIS A 27 -3.97 -5.60 -12.10
C HIS A 27 -4.54 -6.72 -12.99
N TRP A 28 -4.40 -7.98 -12.58
CA TRP A 28 -4.98 -9.07 -13.34
C TRP A 28 -6.51 -9.14 -13.19
N ALA A 29 -7.09 -8.60 -12.11
CA ALA A 29 -8.54 -8.46 -11.99
C ALA A 29 -9.12 -7.57 -13.11
N ALA A 30 -8.37 -6.56 -13.58
CA ALA A 30 -8.76 -5.77 -14.76
C ALA A 30 -8.81 -6.63 -16.02
N THR A 31 -7.77 -7.44 -16.24
CA THR A 31 -7.71 -8.37 -17.39
C THR A 31 -8.86 -9.39 -17.34
N TYR A 32 -9.13 -9.97 -16.18
CA TYR A 32 -10.19 -10.95 -15.98
C TYR A 32 -11.59 -10.38 -16.22
N THR A 33 -11.84 -9.15 -15.79
CA THR A 33 -13.16 -8.49 -15.92
C THR A 33 -13.33 -7.68 -17.21
N GLY A 34 -12.27 -7.56 -18.02
CA GLY A 34 -12.28 -6.93 -19.34
C GLY A 34 -12.02 -5.43 -19.35
N ILE A 35 -11.93 -4.78 -18.19
CA ILE A 35 -11.58 -3.35 -18.08
C ILE A 35 -10.08 -3.12 -18.37
N THR A 36 -9.72 -1.86 -18.61
CA THR A 36 -8.32 -1.44 -18.75
C THR A 36 -7.69 -1.17 -17.38
N ASN A 37 -6.36 -1.17 -17.30
CA ASN A 37 -5.65 -0.78 -16.08
C ASN A 37 -5.81 0.73 -15.80
N ALA A 38 -5.99 1.54 -16.85
CA ALA A 38 -6.36 2.95 -16.71
C ALA A 38 -7.68 3.09 -15.93
N GLU A 39 -8.73 2.38 -16.34
CA GLU A 39 -10.01 2.37 -15.63
C GLU A 39 -9.89 1.82 -14.21
N LEU A 40 -9.15 0.73 -14.02
CA LEU A 40 -8.89 0.14 -12.70
C LEU A 40 -8.25 1.16 -11.72
N MET A 41 -7.36 2.02 -12.19
CA MET A 41 -6.66 2.96 -11.32
C MET A 41 -7.40 4.29 -11.15
N SER A 42 -8.16 4.73 -12.16
CA SER A 42 -8.85 6.02 -12.15
C SER A 42 -10.23 5.97 -11.49
N ASP A 43 -10.91 4.82 -11.50
CA ASP A 43 -12.30 4.67 -11.07
C ASP A 43 -12.39 3.70 -9.87
N PRO A 44 -12.66 4.20 -8.65
CA PRO A 44 -12.74 3.38 -7.44
C PRO A 44 -13.81 2.28 -7.49
N ASP A 45 -14.93 2.53 -8.15
CA ASP A 45 -16.02 1.55 -8.24
C ASP A 45 -15.65 0.43 -9.20
N LYS A 46 -15.08 0.76 -10.37
CA LYS A 46 -14.56 -0.26 -11.30
C LYS A 46 -13.43 -1.06 -10.66
N ARG A 47 -12.54 -0.39 -9.93
CA ARG A 47 -11.44 -1.01 -9.18
C ARG A 47 -11.95 -2.10 -8.25
N PHE A 48 -12.82 -1.72 -7.32
CA PHE A 48 -13.30 -2.64 -6.29
C PHE A 48 -14.17 -3.75 -6.89
N ASN A 49 -15.07 -3.42 -7.82
CA ASN A 49 -15.93 -4.43 -8.46
C ASN A 49 -15.13 -5.46 -9.26
N ALA A 50 -14.03 -5.07 -9.91
CA ALA A 50 -13.16 -5.99 -10.61
C ALA A 50 -12.52 -7.00 -9.65
N VAL A 51 -11.97 -6.52 -8.53
CA VAL A 51 -11.34 -7.36 -7.50
C VAL A 51 -12.39 -8.24 -6.79
N LEU A 52 -13.53 -7.68 -6.39
CA LEU A 52 -14.61 -8.42 -5.74
C LEU A 52 -15.16 -9.53 -6.65
N LYS A 53 -15.43 -9.23 -7.92
CA LYS A 53 -15.89 -10.25 -8.89
C LYS A 53 -14.87 -11.38 -9.02
N THR A 54 -13.60 -11.04 -9.14
CA THR A 54 -12.51 -12.03 -9.22
C THR A 54 -12.47 -12.89 -7.96
N ALA A 55 -12.55 -12.27 -6.78
CA ALA A 55 -12.55 -12.96 -5.50
C ALA A 55 -13.73 -13.93 -5.35
N ILE A 56 -14.94 -13.53 -5.77
CA ILE A 56 -16.14 -14.37 -5.74
C ILE A 56 -16.00 -15.56 -6.70
N ASP A 57 -15.64 -15.31 -7.96
CA ASP A 57 -15.59 -16.35 -9.00
C ASP A 57 -14.54 -17.42 -8.70
N PHE A 58 -13.39 -17.01 -8.15
CA PHE A 58 -12.32 -17.90 -7.76
C PHE A 58 -12.39 -18.36 -6.30
N LYS A 59 -13.45 -17.99 -5.56
CA LYS A 59 -13.73 -18.42 -4.18
C LYS A 59 -12.59 -18.09 -3.20
N TRP A 60 -12.07 -16.87 -3.28
CA TRP A 60 -11.08 -16.37 -2.34
C TRP A 60 -11.68 -16.28 -0.94
N ASP A 61 -10.87 -16.57 0.07
CA ASP A 61 -11.20 -16.40 1.47
C ASP A 61 -10.84 -14.99 1.96
N MET A 62 -9.90 -14.32 1.29
CA MET A 62 -9.37 -13.03 1.72
C MET A 62 -8.99 -12.15 0.53
N SER A 63 -9.10 -10.83 0.67
CA SER A 63 -8.68 -9.84 -0.33
C SER A 63 -8.06 -8.58 0.31
N PHE A 64 -7.13 -7.94 -0.39
CA PHE A 64 -6.39 -6.74 0.03
C PHE A 64 -7.07 -5.43 -0.40
N LEU A 65 -8.41 -5.43 -0.50
CA LEU A 65 -9.21 -4.21 -0.72
C LEU A 65 -8.78 -3.39 -1.96
N ALA A 66 -8.19 -4.03 -2.97
CA ALA A 66 -7.64 -3.37 -4.15
C ALA A 66 -6.66 -2.20 -3.83
N GLU A 67 -6.03 -2.20 -2.65
CA GLU A 67 -5.19 -1.09 -2.19
C GLU A 67 -3.92 -0.91 -3.03
N THR A 68 -3.42 -1.98 -3.67
CA THR A 68 -2.17 -1.92 -4.45
C THR A 68 -2.30 -1.23 -5.80
N VAL A 69 -3.52 -0.81 -6.16
CA VAL A 69 -3.79 0.03 -7.34
C VAL A 69 -4.56 1.30 -6.96
N ASN A 70 -4.69 1.62 -5.67
CA ASN A 70 -5.22 2.89 -5.21
C ASN A 70 -4.17 3.99 -5.42
N THR A 71 -4.46 4.93 -6.32
CA THR A 71 -3.49 5.96 -6.72
C THR A 71 -3.06 6.88 -5.58
N THR A 72 -3.95 7.19 -4.64
CA THR A 72 -3.60 8.00 -3.46
C THR A 72 -2.61 7.26 -2.57
N LEU A 73 -2.91 6.00 -2.24
CA LEU A 73 -2.06 5.20 -1.36
C LEU A 73 -0.67 4.99 -1.97
N LEU A 74 -0.61 4.70 -3.28
CA LEU A 74 0.67 4.54 -3.99
C LEU A 74 1.50 5.84 -4.02
N LYS A 75 0.87 6.99 -4.27
CA LYS A 75 1.58 8.29 -4.32
C LYS A 75 2.12 8.71 -2.95
N LEU A 76 1.40 8.42 -1.88
CA LEU A 76 1.78 8.81 -0.52
C LEU A 76 2.68 7.78 0.15
N GLY A 77 2.54 6.50 -0.20
CA GLY A 77 3.30 5.40 0.38
C GLY A 77 4.66 5.19 -0.26
N VAL A 78 4.77 5.30 -1.59
CA VAL A 78 6.04 5.02 -2.29
C VAL A 78 6.75 6.34 -2.63
N PRO A 79 8.01 6.54 -2.19
CA PRO A 79 8.75 7.78 -2.40
C PRO A 79 9.34 7.87 -3.83
N ALA A 80 8.51 7.61 -4.84
CA ALA A 80 8.84 7.69 -6.24
C ALA A 80 7.64 8.21 -7.05
N ARG A 81 7.91 8.75 -8.25
CA ARG A 81 6.85 9.29 -9.10
C ARG A 81 6.07 8.15 -9.73
N LEU A 82 4.77 8.07 -9.46
CA LEU A 82 3.87 7.10 -10.06
C LEU A 82 3.53 7.50 -11.49
N LYS A 83 3.80 6.61 -12.46
CA LYS A 83 3.37 6.69 -13.85
C LYS A 83 2.09 5.88 -14.04
N LEU A 84 1.05 6.51 -14.57
CA LEU A 84 -0.30 5.95 -14.64
C LEU A 84 -0.63 5.45 -16.06
N PRO A 85 -1.26 4.26 -16.19
CA PRO A 85 -1.86 3.82 -17.45
C PRO A 85 -2.92 4.81 -17.95
N GLY A 86 -2.91 5.10 -19.25
CA GLY A 86 -3.80 6.07 -19.90
C GLY A 86 -3.38 7.53 -19.76
N ILE A 87 -2.36 7.83 -18.94
CA ILE A 87 -1.80 9.18 -18.78
C ILE A 87 -0.33 9.18 -19.24
N ASP A 88 0.51 8.40 -18.56
CA ASP A 88 1.95 8.31 -18.82
C ASP A 88 2.32 7.04 -19.62
N LEU A 89 1.48 6.01 -19.54
CA LEU A 89 1.70 4.67 -20.10
C LEU A 89 0.50 4.24 -20.96
N PRO A 90 0.65 3.25 -21.87
CA PRO A 90 -0.50 2.67 -22.58
C PRO A 90 -1.56 2.13 -21.62
N GLU A 91 -2.85 2.27 -21.96
CA GLU A 91 -4.00 2.02 -21.06
C GLU A 91 -4.06 0.63 -20.39
N ARG A 92 -3.50 -0.40 -21.02
CA ARG A 92 -3.48 -1.78 -20.50
C ARG A 92 -2.17 -2.15 -19.80
N SER A 93 -1.22 -1.23 -19.70
CA SER A 93 0.02 -1.47 -18.96
C SER A 93 -0.23 -1.43 -17.47
N GLU A 94 0.63 -2.06 -16.67
CA GLU A 94 0.66 -1.87 -15.22
C GLU A 94 1.24 -0.49 -14.89
N HIS A 95 0.97 0.01 -13.68
CA HIS A 95 1.62 1.23 -13.22
C HIS A 95 3.11 1.01 -13.03
N GLN A 96 3.88 2.09 -13.08
CA GLN A 96 5.32 2.05 -12.85
C GLN A 96 5.75 3.16 -11.91
N PHE A 97 6.79 2.90 -11.12
CA PHE A 97 7.46 3.92 -10.36
C PHE A 97 8.68 4.42 -11.13
N ASP A 98 8.71 5.73 -11.41
CA ASP A 98 9.87 6.43 -11.95
C ASP A 98 10.79 6.80 -10.78
N GLU A 99 11.63 5.82 -10.40
CA GLU A 99 12.58 5.93 -9.30
C GLU A 99 13.62 7.01 -9.56
N LYS A 100 13.78 7.92 -8.59
CA LYS A 100 14.81 8.96 -8.59
C LYS A 100 15.37 9.09 -7.19
N GLU A 101 16.61 9.55 -7.08
CA GLU A 101 17.19 9.90 -5.78
C GLU A 101 16.53 11.19 -5.28
N VAL A 102 15.45 11.04 -4.51
CA VAL A 102 14.65 12.13 -3.94
C VAL A 102 15.02 12.44 -2.49
N MET A 103 15.70 11.50 -1.83
CA MET A 103 16.17 11.63 -0.46
C MET A 103 17.68 11.87 -0.44
N THR A 104 18.15 12.71 0.47
CA THR A 104 19.56 13.06 0.75
C THR A 104 20.02 12.46 2.09
N GLU A 105 21.32 12.45 2.37
CA GLU A 105 21.84 11.86 3.61
C GLU A 105 21.28 12.57 4.85
N GLU A 106 21.09 13.88 4.73
CA GLU A 106 20.57 14.77 5.77
C GLU A 106 19.09 14.49 6.07
N ASP A 107 18.34 13.91 5.13
CA ASP A 107 16.95 13.55 5.37
C ASP A 107 16.81 12.35 6.32
N PHE A 108 17.85 11.53 6.51
CA PHE A 108 17.86 10.54 7.59
C PHE A 108 17.87 11.22 8.96
N ASP A 109 18.57 12.35 9.09
CA ASP A 109 18.60 13.10 10.36
C ASP A 109 17.23 13.72 10.65
N VAL A 110 16.51 14.19 9.61
CA VAL A 110 15.12 14.66 9.74
C VAL A 110 14.20 13.56 10.23
N LEU A 111 14.33 12.35 9.66
CA LEU A 111 13.53 11.21 10.12
C LEU A 111 13.84 10.88 11.58
N GLU A 112 15.12 10.87 11.96
CA GLU A 112 15.55 10.61 13.33
C GLU A 112 15.01 11.65 14.32
N SER A 113 15.14 12.95 14.02
CA SER A 113 14.76 14.03 14.94
C SER A 113 13.26 14.32 14.93
N ASP A 114 12.68 14.48 13.74
CA ASP A 114 11.37 15.08 13.55
C ASP A 114 10.30 14.03 13.17
N GLY A 115 10.72 12.83 12.76
CA GLY A 115 9.84 11.70 12.46
C GLY A 115 9.31 11.65 11.03
N LEU A 116 8.44 10.66 10.78
CA LEU A 116 7.98 10.28 9.46
C LEU A 116 7.19 11.38 8.74
N ILE A 117 6.33 12.11 9.45
CA ILE A 117 5.52 13.20 8.85
C ILE A 117 6.42 14.32 8.34
N ALA A 118 7.48 14.66 9.07
CA ALA A 118 8.44 15.67 8.65
C ALA A 118 9.24 15.21 7.42
N LEU A 119 9.62 13.93 7.36
CA LEU A 119 10.24 13.34 6.18
C LEU A 119 9.29 13.39 4.97
N PHE A 120 8.03 12.97 5.12
CA PHE A 120 7.03 13.00 4.05
C PHE A 120 6.80 14.42 3.53
N SER A 121 6.72 15.40 4.43
CA SER A 121 6.57 16.82 4.09
C SER A 121 7.75 17.37 3.27
N LYS A 122 8.94 16.76 3.38
CA LYS A 122 10.10 17.09 2.53
C LYS A 122 10.09 16.33 1.21
N LEU A 123 9.76 15.03 1.22
CA LEU A 123 9.89 14.17 0.05
C LEU A 123 8.73 14.35 -0.94
N ILE A 124 7.48 14.47 -0.47
CA ILE A 124 6.31 14.57 -1.33
C ILE A 124 6.43 15.75 -2.31
N PRO A 125 6.79 16.99 -1.90
CA PRO A 125 6.95 18.10 -2.84
C PRO A 125 8.09 17.93 -3.85
N ARG A 126 9.10 17.10 -3.54
CA ARG A 126 10.18 16.76 -4.49
C ARG A 126 9.69 15.82 -5.60
N ILE A 127 8.68 15.00 -5.30
CA ILE A 127 8.11 14.00 -6.23
C ILE A 127 6.88 14.57 -6.97
N TYR A 128 6.01 15.27 -6.23
CA TYR A 128 4.74 15.84 -6.68
C TYR A 128 4.68 17.34 -6.32
N PRO A 129 5.47 18.21 -6.99
CA PRO A 129 5.46 19.66 -6.73
C PRO A 129 4.10 20.31 -6.97
N GLU A 130 3.23 19.67 -7.75
CA GLU A 130 1.85 20.09 -7.99
C GLU A 130 0.87 19.73 -6.87
N MET A 131 1.26 18.84 -5.94
CA MET A 131 0.40 18.37 -4.85
C MET A 131 0.46 19.34 -3.67
N THR A 132 -0.69 19.86 -3.26
CA THR A 132 -0.81 20.69 -2.06
C THR A 132 -1.12 19.82 -0.85
N VAL A 133 -0.76 20.28 0.36
CA VAL A 133 -1.13 19.60 1.62
C VAL A 133 -2.63 19.39 1.71
N GLU A 134 -3.43 20.39 1.32
CA GLU A 134 -4.89 20.28 1.30
C GLU A 134 -5.37 19.16 0.38
N SER A 135 -4.88 19.11 -0.86
CA SER A 135 -5.25 18.04 -1.81
C SER A 135 -4.85 16.65 -1.31
N ALA A 136 -3.66 16.51 -0.72
CA ALA A 136 -3.19 15.24 -0.17
C ALA A 136 -4.06 14.78 1.00
N MET A 137 -4.47 15.70 1.89
CA MET A 137 -5.35 15.39 3.02
C MET A 137 -6.76 15.00 2.55
N THR A 138 -7.31 15.70 1.56
CA THR A 138 -8.61 15.33 0.96
C THR A 138 -8.56 13.97 0.29
N ASP A 139 -7.51 13.69 -0.49
CA ASP A 139 -7.33 12.42 -1.17
C ASP A 139 -7.17 11.27 -0.17
N PHE A 140 -6.41 11.48 0.91
CA PHE A 140 -6.23 10.51 1.97
C PHE A 140 -7.53 10.22 2.72
N ALA A 141 -8.31 11.24 3.06
CA ALA A 141 -9.62 11.06 3.71
C ALA A 141 -10.57 10.23 2.84
N ARG A 142 -10.61 10.50 1.52
CA ARG A 142 -11.38 9.72 0.56
C ARG A 142 -10.92 8.26 0.49
N ALA A 143 -9.60 8.02 0.37
CA ALA A 143 -9.05 6.66 0.37
C ALA A 143 -9.40 5.92 1.68
N SER A 144 -9.40 6.62 2.81
CA SER A 144 -9.76 6.05 4.10
C SER A 144 -11.24 5.61 4.18
N THR A 145 -12.15 6.41 3.63
CA THR A 145 -13.57 6.01 3.48
C THR A 145 -13.72 4.81 2.55
N GLU A 146 -13.04 4.83 1.39
CA GLU A 146 -13.07 3.71 0.44
C GLU A 146 -12.65 2.39 1.10
N ILE A 147 -11.56 2.39 1.88
CA ILE A 147 -11.08 1.19 2.60
C ILE A 147 -12.15 0.65 3.55
N THR A 148 -12.82 1.53 4.30
CA THR A 148 -13.85 1.13 5.28
C THR A 148 -15.05 0.49 4.58
N ASP A 149 -15.55 1.11 3.51
CA ASP A 149 -16.71 0.65 2.76
C ASP A 149 -16.41 -0.68 2.05
N GLN A 150 -15.24 -0.78 1.41
CA GLN A 150 -14.79 -1.99 0.73
C GLN A 150 -14.60 -3.15 1.70
N ALA A 151 -14.11 -2.88 2.92
CA ALA A 151 -13.98 -3.90 3.96
C ALA A 151 -15.35 -4.43 4.44
N ALA A 152 -16.38 -3.58 4.49
CA ALA A 152 -17.74 -4.03 4.77
C ALA A 152 -18.28 -4.90 3.64
N TRP A 153 -18.13 -4.47 2.38
CA TRP A 153 -18.61 -5.20 1.21
C TRP A 153 -17.93 -6.56 0.99
N LEU A 154 -16.63 -6.68 1.27
CA LEU A 154 -15.96 -7.99 1.26
C LEU A 154 -16.63 -8.96 2.25
N ARG A 155 -16.88 -8.51 3.48
CA ARG A 155 -17.48 -9.34 4.53
C ARG A 155 -18.90 -9.76 4.18
N GLU A 156 -19.69 -8.88 3.58
CA GLU A 156 -21.04 -9.20 3.09
C GLU A 156 -21.03 -10.33 2.05
N ASN A 157 -19.94 -10.43 1.28
CA ASN A 157 -19.73 -11.49 0.28
C ASN A 157 -18.95 -12.71 0.84
N GLY A 158 -18.77 -12.80 2.16
CA GLY A 158 -18.11 -13.93 2.82
C GLY A 158 -16.59 -13.98 2.62
N ILE A 159 -15.97 -12.85 2.24
CA ILE A 159 -14.53 -12.69 2.04
C ILE A 159 -13.98 -11.83 3.18
N GLU A 160 -12.84 -12.22 3.74
CA GLU A 160 -12.17 -11.44 4.78
C GLU A 160 -11.29 -10.32 4.20
N PRO A 161 -11.34 -9.11 4.75
CA PRO A 161 -10.31 -8.10 4.49
C PRO A 161 -8.95 -8.59 5.00
N ALA A 162 -7.91 -8.49 4.18
CA ALA A 162 -6.60 -9.04 4.52
C ALA A 162 -5.92 -8.27 5.66
N VAL A 163 -5.83 -6.96 5.49
CA VAL A 163 -5.12 -6.04 6.39
C VAL A 163 -5.96 -4.79 6.61
N GLY A 164 -5.78 -4.16 7.77
CA GLY A 164 -6.35 -2.86 8.10
C GLY A 164 -5.47 -1.69 7.68
N PHE A 165 -4.26 -1.97 7.20
CA PHE A 165 -3.31 -0.99 6.71
C PHE A 165 -2.24 -1.69 5.86
N VAL A 166 -2.07 -1.29 4.60
CA VAL A 166 -0.89 -1.71 3.82
C VAL A 166 0.26 -0.76 4.12
N ILE A 167 1.28 -1.29 4.80
CA ILE A 167 2.55 -0.60 5.01
C ILE A 167 3.24 -0.42 3.65
N ALA A 168 3.86 0.74 3.41
CA ALA A 168 4.68 1.01 2.23
C ALA A 168 6.03 0.24 2.19
N GLY A 169 6.00 -1.03 2.59
CA GLY A 169 7.16 -1.89 2.73
C GLY A 169 7.99 -1.65 3.99
N PRO A 170 8.96 -2.53 4.28
CA PRO A 170 9.93 -2.30 5.34
C PRO A 170 10.78 -1.05 5.03
N SER A 171 11.36 -0.44 6.08
CA SER A 171 12.17 0.78 5.95
C SER A 171 13.27 0.67 4.88
N PHE A 172 13.87 -0.50 4.70
CA PHE A 172 14.86 -0.73 3.66
C PHE A 172 14.31 -0.54 2.24
N GLU A 173 13.11 -1.03 1.94
CA GLU A 173 12.47 -0.89 0.64
C GLU A 173 12.12 0.57 0.38
N TYR A 174 11.51 1.24 1.37
CA TYR A 174 11.22 2.67 1.29
C TYR A 174 12.49 3.49 1.02
N PHE A 175 13.60 3.21 1.71
CA PHE A 175 14.88 3.89 1.47
C PHE A 175 15.47 3.55 0.09
N CYS A 176 15.27 2.35 -0.44
CA CYS A 176 15.69 2.01 -1.80
C CYS A 176 14.92 2.83 -2.84
N PHE A 177 13.60 2.96 -2.71
CA PHE A 177 12.82 3.83 -3.59
C PHE A 177 13.26 5.29 -3.48
N ALA A 178 13.53 5.78 -2.27
CA ALA A 178 13.85 7.18 -2.03
C ALA A 178 15.30 7.57 -2.41
N ARG A 179 16.26 6.64 -2.26
CA ARG A 179 17.71 6.88 -2.50
C ARG A 179 18.26 6.17 -3.73
N SER A 180 17.50 5.35 -4.43
CA SER A 180 17.97 4.26 -5.30
C SER A 180 18.64 3.11 -4.53
N ILE A 181 18.47 1.89 -5.03
CA ILE A 181 19.04 0.68 -4.43
C ILE A 181 20.57 0.75 -4.28
N ASN A 182 21.28 1.29 -5.27
CA ASN A 182 22.75 1.33 -5.26
C ASN A 182 23.30 2.24 -4.16
N VAL A 183 22.68 3.41 -3.96
CA VAL A 183 23.08 4.36 -2.93
C VAL A 183 22.63 3.85 -1.56
N ALA A 184 21.41 3.32 -1.43
CA ALA A 184 20.93 2.73 -0.18
C ALA A 184 21.85 1.58 0.31
N LEU A 185 22.31 0.71 -0.59
CA LEU A 185 23.28 -0.34 -0.27
C LEU A 185 24.67 0.21 0.09
N THR A 186 25.11 1.27 -0.59
CA THR A 186 26.37 1.97 -0.26
C THR A 186 26.29 2.58 1.14
N ASP A 187 25.15 3.16 1.49
CA ASP A 187 24.89 3.77 2.79
C ASP A 187 24.83 2.72 3.88
N LEU A 188 24.22 1.55 3.62
CA LEU A 188 24.22 0.43 4.55
C LEU A 188 25.65 -0.02 4.90
N ARG A 189 26.58 0.05 3.95
CA ARG A 189 27.99 -0.26 4.18
C ARG A 189 28.74 0.87 4.89
N ARG A 190 28.54 2.12 4.49
CA ARG A 190 29.34 3.28 4.94
C ARG A 190 28.84 3.88 6.25
N ARG A 191 27.54 3.83 6.50
CA ARG A 191 26.85 4.47 7.63
C ARG A 191 25.77 3.55 8.24
N PRO A 192 26.11 2.29 8.60
CA PRO A 192 25.14 1.31 9.08
C PRO A 192 24.36 1.77 10.33
N GLU A 193 25.03 2.45 11.27
CA GLU A 193 24.36 2.91 12.50
C GLU A 193 23.32 4.01 12.21
N LYS A 194 23.61 4.93 11.29
CA LYS A 194 22.65 5.96 10.87
C LYS A 194 21.41 5.35 10.22
N LEU A 195 21.58 4.39 9.30
CA LEU A 195 20.45 3.68 8.69
C LEU A 195 19.65 2.85 9.70
N LYS A 196 20.33 2.26 10.68
CA LYS A 196 19.68 1.48 11.74
C LYS A 196 18.83 2.37 12.65
N ILE A 197 19.32 3.54 13.04
CA ILE A 197 18.56 4.50 13.85
C ILE A 197 17.36 5.03 13.06
N ALA A 198 17.60 5.52 11.84
CA ALA A 198 16.55 6.02 10.96
C ALA A 198 15.50 4.93 10.65
N GLY A 199 15.93 3.71 10.35
CA GLY A 199 15.06 2.58 10.09
C GLY A 199 14.22 2.17 11.31
N LYS A 200 14.78 2.22 12.52
CA LYS A 200 14.00 2.00 13.75
C LYS A 200 12.94 3.07 13.95
N ARG A 201 13.29 4.34 13.74
CA ARG A 201 12.34 5.45 13.86
C ARG A 201 11.22 5.33 12.83
N PHE A 202 11.56 5.01 11.57
CA PHE A 202 10.58 4.70 10.53
C PHE A 202 9.62 3.59 10.96
N CYS A 203 10.14 2.46 11.44
CA CYS A 203 9.31 1.33 11.86
C CYS A 203 8.39 1.69 13.02
N GLN A 204 8.85 2.50 13.98
CA GLN A 204 8.01 2.94 15.10
C GLN A 204 6.87 3.83 14.62
N ASP A 205 7.17 4.87 13.83
CA ASP A 205 6.17 5.81 13.35
C ASP A 205 5.16 5.12 12.41
N MET A 206 5.63 4.19 11.56
CA MET A 206 4.75 3.37 10.72
C MET A 206 3.88 2.42 11.54
N LEU A 207 4.42 1.81 12.60
CA LEU A 207 3.66 0.92 13.48
C LEU A 207 2.50 1.68 14.16
N ASP A 208 2.77 2.90 14.63
CA ASP A 208 1.74 3.73 15.26
C ASP A 208 0.61 4.06 14.28
N LEU A 209 0.96 4.39 13.03
CA LEU A 209 -0.02 4.61 11.94
C LEU A 209 -0.81 3.32 11.64
N ALA A 210 -0.11 2.19 11.56
CA ALA A 210 -0.68 0.90 11.25
C ALA A 210 -1.68 0.43 12.32
N ILE A 211 -1.38 0.65 13.60
CA ILE A 211 -2.30 0.37 14.73
C ILE A 211 -3.53 1.27 14.65
N ALA A 212 -3.35 2.57 14.40
CA ALA A 212 -4.45 3.52 14.29
C ALA A 212 -5.40 3.15 13.13
N SER A 213 -4.85 2.89 11.95
CA SER A 213 -5.63 2.48 10.77
C SER A 213 -6.32 1.14 10.96
N SER A 214 -5.65 0.15 11.57
CA SER A 214 -6.26 -1.16 11.90
C SER A 214 -7.45 -1.02 12.84
N GLY A 215 -7.35 -0.16 13.84
CA GLY A 215 -8.43 0.16 14.77
C GLY A 215 -9.60 0.83 14.07
N GLN A 216 -9.32 1.82 13.21
CA GLN A 216 -10.34 2.52 12.43
C GLN A 216 -11.10 1.59 11.48
N ASN A 217 -10.37 0.75 10.74
CA ASN A 217 -10.95 -0.16 9.75
C ASN A 217 -11.56 -1.42 10.37
N ASN A 218 -11.43 -1.59 11.69
CA ASN A 218 -11.86 -2.77 12.45
C ASN A 218 -11.30 -4.07 11.84
N ILE A 219 -10.02 -4.07 11.50
CA ILE A 219 -9.27 -5.22 10.97
C ILE A 219 -7.98 -5.32 11.79
N SER A 220 -7.91 -6.27 12.71
CA SER A 220 -6.77 -6.42 13.63
C SER A 220 -5.50 -7.01 13.01
N ARG A 221 -5.41 -7.04 11.67
CA ARG A 221 -4.28 -7.56 10.91
C ARG A 221 -3.55 -6.40 10.24
N VAL A 222 -2.22 -6.36 10.38
CA VAL A 222 -1.33 -5.32 9.85
C VAL A 222 -0.13 -5.94 9.18
#